data_AF-A0A3G8Y394-F1
#
_entry.id   AF-A0A3G8Y394-F1
#
_cell.length_a   1.000
_cell.length_b   1.000
_cell.length_c   1.000
_cell.angle_alpha   90.00
_cell.angle_beta   90.00
_cell.angle_gamma   90.00
#
_symmetry.space_group_name_H-M   'P 1'
#
loop_
_entity.id
_entity.type
_entity.pdbx_description
1 polymer ?
#
loop_
_entity_poly.entity_id
_entity_poly.type
_entity_poly.pdbx_seq_one_letter_code
_entity_poly.pdbx_strand_id
1 'polypeptide(L)'
;METVQNISDYIIYRLKSEGNQSLSFLKLQKLLFYTQAWHLAFTGDPLFDEKFQAWIHGPVSRQIFDNYKNSKYMYSEMTLKDIISERYKSIKPEIKVHVDSVLDSYASFSSSELETMTHQEEPWLSAREGFDEYQRCEVEISEDLMRKYYGARLQA
;
A
#
# COMPACT_ATOMS: atom_id res chain seq x y z
N MET A 1 3.61 -0.19 17.77
CA MET A 1 3.20 -0.55 16.41
C MET A 1 3.12 0.73 15.61
N GLU A 2 3.55 0.71 14.36
CA GLU A 2 3.42 1.89 13.50
C GLU A 2 1.96 2.03 13.05
N THR A 3 1.59 3.22 12.60
CA THR A 3 0.29 3.44 11.96
C THR A 3 0.47 3.48 10.45
N VAL A 4 -0.56 3.12 9.69
CA VAL A 4 -0.52 3.27 8.22
C VAL A 4 -0.21 4.72 7.81
N GLN A 5 -0.62 5.71 8.60
CA GLN A 5 -0.32 7.12 8.33
C GLN A 5 1.17 7.44 8.44
N ASN A 6 1.87 6.93 9.47
CA ASN A 6 3.31 7.15 9.60
C ASN A 6 4.07 6.57 8.39
N ILE A 7 3.68 5.36 7.95
CA ILE A 7 4.27 4.72 6.77
C ILE A 7 3.93 5.50 5.49
N SER A 8 2.70 5.99 5.35
CA SER A 8 2.28 6.83 4.22
C SER A 8 3.12 8.10 4.13
N ASP A 9 3.27 8.82 5.24
CA ASP A 9 4.08 10.04 5.32
C ASP A 9 5.55 9.74 4.96
N TYR A 10 6.07 8.59 5.40
CA TYR A 10 7.43 8.15 5.05
C TYR A 10 7.60 7.88 3.56
N ILE A 11 6.66 7.15 2.93
CA ILE A 11 6.70 6.86 1.48
C ILE A 11 6.66 8.16 0.68
N ILE A 12 5.79 9.11 1.05
CA ILE A 12 5.72 10.43 0.40
C ILE A 12 7.08 11.14 0.54
N TYR A 13 7.65 11.17 1.76
CA TYR A 13 8.94 11.78 2.01
C TYR A 13 10.05 11.17 1.14
N ARG A 14 10.21 9.84 1.15
CA ARG A 14 11.24 9.12 0.38
C ARG A 14 11.15 9.44 -1.12
N LEU A 15 9.96 9.27 -1.70
CA LEU A 15 9.81 9.42 -3.15
C LEU A 15 9.88 10.87 -3.62
N LYS A 16 9.47 11.85 -2.79
CA LYS A 16 9.43 13.26 -3.17
C LYS A 16 10.65 14.07 -2.77
N SER A 17 11.25 13.80 -1.62
CA SER A 17 12.42 14.53 -1.15
C SER A 17 13.71 14.02 -1.79
N GLU A 18 13.83 12.70 -2.00
CA GLU A 18 15.10 12.07 -2.39
C GLU A 18 15.08 11.60 -3.85
N GLY A 19 13.96 11.04 -4.31
CA GLY A 19 13.84 10.48 -5.66
C GLY A 19 13.27 11.42 -6.72
N ASN A 20 12.56 12.48 -6.32
CA ASN A 20 11.69 13.27 -7.18
C ASN A 20 10.82 12.42 -8.14
N GLN A 21 10.37 11.25 -7.67
CA GLN A 21 9.62 10.29 -8.46
C GLN A 21 8.13 10.62 -8.46
N SER A 22 7.40 10.31 -9.54
CA SER A 22 5.95 10.47 -9.57
C SER A 22 5.26 9.51 -8.59
N LEU A 23 4.33 10.06 -7.82
CA LEU A 23 3.55 9.34 -6.81
C LEU A 23 2.10 9.83 -6.88
N SER A 24 1.26 9.09 -7.60
CA SER A 24 -0.18 9.29 -7.54
C SER A 24 -0.74 8.76 -6.22
N PHE A 25 -1.93 9.21 -5.85
CA PHE A 25 -2.64 8.70 -4.68
C PHE A 25 -2.92 7.18 -4.78
N LEU A 26 -3.27 6.70 -5.98
CA LEU A 26 -3.47 5.29 -6.28
C LEU A 26 -2.18 4.49 -6.05
N LYS A 27 -1.06 5.00 -6.54
CA LYS A 27 0.25 4.37 -6.35
C LYS A 27 0.64 4.31 -4.87
N LEU A 28 0.40 5.37 -4.10
CA LEU A 28 0.61 5.37 -2.66
C LEU A 28 -0.18 4.24 -1.97
N GLN A 29 -1.45 4.06 -2.32
CA GLN A 29 -2.28 2.96 -1.79
C GLN A 29 -1.67 1.58 -2.09
N LYS A 30 -1.15 1.39 -3.31
CA LYS A 30 -0.51 0.13 -3.72
C LYS A 30 0.80 -0.13 -2.97
N LEU A 31 1.64 0.89 -2.82
CA LEU A 31 2.89 0.77 -2.07
C LEU A 31 2.66 0.46 -0.59
N LEU A 32 1.63 1.06 0.02
CA LEU A 32 1.22 0.73 1.39
C LEU A 32 0.72 -0.72 1.51
N PHE A 33 -0.06 -1.20 0.54
CA PHE A 33 -0.51 -2.59 0.49
C PHE A 33 0.66 -3.56 0.41
N TYR A 34 1.59 -3.37 -0.53
CA TYR A 34 2.79 -4.20 -0.65
C TYR A 34 3.64 -4.15 0.62
N THR A 35 3.73 -2.99 1.27
CA THR A 35 4.44 -2.85 2.55
C THR A 35 3.85 -3.77 3.63
N GLN A 36 2.54 -3.77 3.81
CA GLN A 36 1.87 -4.66 4.77
C GLN A 36 2.02 -6.13 4.37
N ALA A 37 1.78 -6.45 3.09
CA ALA A 37 1.77 -7.81 2.59
C ALA A 37 3.15 -8.49 2.72
N TRP A 38 4.23 -7.80 2.38
CA TRP A 38 5.59 -8.31 2.57
C TRP A 38 5.98 -8.38 4.05
N HIS A 39 5.55 -7.43 4.88
CA HIS A 39 5.84 -7.51 6.31
C HIS A 39 5.20 -8.75 6.95
N LEU A 40 3.93 -9.02 6.60
CA LEU A 40 3.21 -10.23 6.99
C LEU A 40 3.94 -11.48 6.51
N ALA A 41 4.42 -11.51 5.26
CA ALA A 41 5.15 -12.65 4.71
C ALA A 41 6.47 -12.93 5.43
N PHE A 42 7.23 -11.90 5.77
CA PHE A 42 8.54 -12.05 6.41
C PHE A 42 8.45 -12.36 7.91
N THR A 43 7.52 -11.72 8.61
CA THR A 43 7.48 -11.73 10.08
C THR A 43 6.35 -12.58 10.65
N GLY A 44 5.31 -12.84 9.85
CA GLY A 44 4.07 -13.45 10.31
C GLY A 44 3.08 -12.46 10.94
N ASP A 45 3.51 -11.22 11.22
CA ASP A 45 2.77 -10.19 11.94
C ASP A 45 2.49 -8.95 11.07
N PRO A 46 1.39 -8.22 11.32
CA PRO A 46 1.09 -6.98 10.62
C PRO A 46 2.08 -5.86 10.98
N LEU A 47 2.42 -4.98 10.03
CA LEU A 47 3.23 -3.79 10.32
C LEU A 47 2.42 -2.71 11.05
N PHE A 48 1.15 -2.58 10.65
CA PHE A 48 0.14 -1.70 11.22
C PHE A 48 -1.23 -2.39 11.22
N ASP A 49 -2.16 -1.88 12.04
CA ASP A 49 -3.48 -2.50 12.25
C ASP A 49 -4.45 -2.30 11.08
N GLU A 50 -4.30 -1.20 10.34
CA GLU A 50 -5.26 -0.84 9.30
C GLU A 50 -5.28 -1.87 8.16
N LYS A 51 -6.48 -2.32 7.82
CA LYS A 51 -6.73 -3.30 6.76
C LYS A 51 -6.91 -2.62 5.41
N PHE A 52 -6.78 -3.42 4.35
CA PHE A 52 -7.03 -3.00 2.97
C PHE A 52 -8.35 -3.57 2.47
N GLN A 53 -9.09 -2.79 1.69
CA GLN A 53 -10.32 -3.20 1.03
C GLN A 53 -10.09 -3.45 -0.46
N ALA A 54 -10.81 -4.40 -1.04
CA ALA A 54 -10.64 -4.84 -2.43
C ALA A 54 -11.42 -3.97 -3.45
N TRP A 55 -11.07 -2.69 -3.52
CA TRP A 55 -11.74 -1.72 -4.41
C TRP A 55 -11.52 -2.03 -5.90
N ILE A 56 -12.29 -1.34 -6.75
CA ILE A 56 -12.29 -1.53 -8.22
C ILE A 56 -10.88 -1.36 -8.82
N HIS A 57 -10.10 -0.41 -8.32
CA HIS A 57 -8.73 -0.13 -8.78
C HIS A 57 -7.67 -0.77 -7.87
N GLY A 58 -7.95 -1.96 -7.33
CA GLY A 58 -7.04 -2.69 -6.45
C GLY A 58 -7.20 -2.36 -4.96
N PRO A 59 -6.29 -2.86 -4.10
CA PRO A 59 -6.35 -2.69 -2.65
C PRO A 59 -6.24 -1.24 -2.22
N VAL A 60 -7.05 -0.83 -1.23
CA VAL A 60 -7.10 0.54 -0.69
C VAL A 60 -7.22 0.49 0.84
N SER A 61 -6.36 1.24 1.53
CA SER A 61 -6.58 1.59 2.93
C SER A 61 -7.66 2.67 3.01
N ARG A 62 -8.81 2.32 3.60
CA ARG A 62 -9.95 3.24 3.74
C ARG A 62 -9.59 4.49 4.55
N GLN A 63 -8.78 4.33 5.59
CA GLN A 63 -8.31 5.43 6.43
C GLN A 63 -7.49 6.44 5.62
N ILE A 64 -6.50 5.95 4.86
CA ILE A 64 -5.70 6.82 3.99
C ILE A 64 -6.57 7.45 2.90
N PHE A 65 -7.51 6.70 2.30
CA PHE A 65 -8.48 7.26 1.37
C PHE A 65 -9.25 8.45 1.97
N ASP A 66 -9.82 8.26 3.15
CA ASP A 66 -10.64 9.27 3.83
C ASP A 66 -9.87 10.54 4.20
N ASN A 67 -8.56 10.46 4.42
CA ASN A 67 -7.71 11.62 4.71
C ASN A 67 -7.57 12.58 3.51
N TYR A 68 -7.66 12.06 2.28
CA TYR A 68 -7.43 12.85 1.07
C TYR A 68 -8.65 12.98 0.15
N LYS A 69 -9.75 12.23 0.37
CA LYS A 69 -10.92 12.19 -0.53
C LYS A 69 -11.58 13.55 -0.83
N ASN A 70 -11.42 14.53 0.06
CA ASN A 70 -12.01 15.86 -0.11
C ASN A 70 -11.10 16.83 -0.91
N SER A 71 -9.84 16.46 -1.16
CA SER A 71 -8.84 17.32 -1.80
C SER A 71 -8.10 16.65 -2.97
N LYS A 72 -8.18 15.32 -3.10
CA LYS A 72 -7.46 14.53 -4.10
C LYS A 72 -8.36 13.45 -4.71
N TYR A 73 -8.14 13.18 -5.98
CA TYR A 73 -8.63 11.98 -6.66
C TYR A 73 -7.54 10.90 -6.68
N MET A 74 -7.89 9.66 -7.01
CA MET A 74 -6.93 8.53 -7.04
C MET A 74 -5.73 8.79 -7.96
N TYR A 75 -5.90 9.56 -9.04
CA TYR A 75 -4.80 9.91 -9.95
C TYR A 75 -4.12 11.25 -9.62
N SER A 76 -4.51 11.93 -8.54
CA SER A 76 -3.86 13.16 -8.12
C SER A 76 -2.45 12.89 -7.60
N GLU A 77 -1.53 13.81 -7.89
CA GLU A 77 -0.16 13.74 -7.42
C GLU A 77 -0.09 14.03 -5.91
N MET A 78 0.64 13.17 -5.19
CA MET A 78 1.04 13.37 -3.80
C MET A 78 2.30 14.22 -3.75
N THR A 79 2.43 15.08 -2.76
CA THR A 79 3.55 16.04 -2.61
C THR A 79 4.00 16.10 -1.16
N LEU A 80 5.14 16.74 -0.90
CA LEU A 80 5.61 16.96 0.49
C LEU A 80 4.61 17.75 1.34
N LYS A 81 3.69 18.51 0.74
CA LYS A 81 2.62 19.23 1.46
C LYS A 81 1.51 18.31 1.97
N ASP A 82 1.45 17.08 1.46
CA ASP A 82 0.44 16.09 1.82
C ASP A 82 0.87 15.22 3.03
N ILE A 83 2.11 15.41 3.53
CA ILE A 83 2.60 14.83 4.79
C ILE A 83 1.90 15.56 5.94
N ILE A 84 1.21 14.81 6.81
CA ILE A 84 0.41 15.40 7.89
C ILE A 84 1.09 15.33 9.26
N SER A 85 2.11 14.49 9.42
CA SER A 85 2.86 14.35 10.66
C SER A 85 4.35 14.20 10.41
N GLU A 86 5.18 14.68 11.33
CA GLU A 86 6.63 14.45 11.34
C GLU A 86 7.02 13.16 12.09
N ARG A 87 6.03 12.38 12.56
CA ARG A 87 6.25 11.12 13.27
C ARG A 87 6.98 10.08 12.43
N TYR A 88 6.89 10.16 11.10
CA TYR A 88 7.63 9.29 10.19
C TYR A 88 9.16 9.34 10.41
N LYS A 89 9.69 10.47 10.92
CA LYS A 89 11.12 10.60 11.24
C LYS A 89 11.54 9.63 12.35
N SER A 90 10.62 9.29 13.25
CA SER A 90 10.86 8.42 14.41
C SER A 90 10.55 6.94 14.15
N ILE A 91 10.17 6.56 12.91
CA ILE A 91 10.01 5.15 12.54
C ILE A 91 11.32 4.41 12.78
N LYS A 92 11.23 3.22 13.36
CA LYS A 92 12.39 2.40 13.68
C LYS A 92 13.21 2.05 12.42
N PRO A 93 14.56 1.97 12.51
CA PRO A 93 15.41 1.70 11.35
C PRO A 93 15.04 0.42 10.58
N GLU A 94 14.69 -0.66 11.27
CA GLU A 94 14.31 -1.93 10.66
C GLU A 94 13.03 -1.83 9.82
N ILE A 95 12.07 -0.99 10.24
CA ILE A 95 10.85 -0.74 9.48
C ILE A 95 11.14 0.13 8.27
N LYS A 96 12.03 1.12 8.40
CA LYS A 96 12.48 1.93 7.26
C LYS A 96 13.13 1.05 6.19
N VAL A 97 14.05 0.17 6.58
CA VAL A 97 14.69 -0.80 5.66
C VAL A 97 13.64 -1.67 4.94
N HIS A 98 12.60 -2.12 5.65
CA HIS A 98 11.51 -2.87 5.05
C HIS A 98 10.74 -2.06 4.00
N VAL A 99 10.29 -0.84 4.36
CA VAL A 99 9.58 0.04 3.42
C VAL A 99 10.47 0.36 2.22
N ASP A 100 11.75 0.65 2.45
CA ASP A 100 12.72 1.00 1.41
C ASP A 100 12.91 -0.15 0.42
N SER A 101 12.99 -1.39 0.90
CA SER A 101 13.09 -2.59 0.05
C SER A 101 11.86 -2.79 -0.83
N VAL A 102 10.67 -2.46 -0.30
CA VAL A 102 9.43 -2.46 -1.09
C VAL A 102 9.45 -1.33 -2.12
N LEU A 103 9.92 -0.14 -1.77
CA LEU A 103 10.05 0.96 -2.75
C LEU A 103 11.04 0.61 -3.86
N ASP A 104 12.17 -0.01 -3.56
CA ASP A 104 13.15 -0.44 -4.56
C ASP A 104 12.55 -1.45 -5.56
N SER A 105 11.62 -2.29 -5.09
CA SER A 105 10.97 -3.31 -5.91
C SER A 105 9.79 -2.78 -6.72
N TYR A 106 9.01 -1.84 -6.16
CA TYR A 106 7.70 -1.47 -6.72
C TYR A 106 7.57 -0.01 -7.15
N ALA A 107 8.41 0.90 -6.67
CA ALA A 107 8.24 2.33 -6.93
C ALA A 107 8.59 2.73 -8.37
N SER A 108 9.31 1.91 -9.16
CA SER A 108 9.54 2.18 -10.58
C SER A 108 8.29 1.97 -11.44
N PHE A 109 7.33 1.16 -10.98
CA PHE A 109 6.10 0.92 -11.73
C PHE A 109 5.16 2.13 -11.69
N SER A 110 4.42 2.31 -12.78
CA SER A 110 3.31 3.23 -12.90
C SER A 110 2.11 2.78 -12.06
N SER A 111 1.16 3.70 -11.82
CA SER A 111 -0.07 3.38 -11.10
C SER A 111 -0.87 2.27 -11.79
N SER A 112 -0.91 2.27 -13.12
CA SER A 112 -1.61 1.26 -13.94
C SER A 112 -0.93 -0.10 -13.92
N GLU A 113 0.41 -0.14 -13.89
CA GLU A 113 1.15 -1.39 -13.75
C GLU A 113 0.89 -2.01 -12.38
N LEU A 114 0.97 -1.22 -11.30
CA LEU A 114 0.67 -1.70 -9.96
C LEU A 114 -0.79 -2.15 -9.80
N GLU A 115 -1.75 -1.46 -10.42
CA GLU A 115 -3.14 -1.87 -10.48
C GLU A 115 -3.27 -3.23 -11.18
N THR A 116 -2.69 -3.37 -12.38
CA THR A 116 -2.67 -4.62 -13.16
C THR A 116 -2.08 -5.77 -12.36
N MET A 117 -0.95 -5.54 -11.67
CA MET A 117 -0.33 -6.52 -10.80
C MET A 117 -1.31 -6.96 -9.71
N THR A 118 -1.86 -6.03 -8.92
CA THR A 118 -2.78 -6.40 -7.83
C THR A 118 -4.04 -7.10 -8.30
N HIS A 119 -4.52 -6.84 -9.53
CA HIS A 119 -5.67 -7.53 -10.10
C HIS A 119 -5.38 -8.98 -10.51
N GLN A 120 -4.11 -9.37 -10.57
CA GLN A 120 -3.68 -10.75 -10.82
C GLN A 120 -3.34 -11.49 -9.52
N GLU A 121 -3.45 -10.83 -8.37
CA GLU A 121 -3.03 -11.36 -7.09
C GLU A 121 -4.18 -11.95 -6.29
N GLU A 122 -3.97 -13.17 -5.80
CA GLU A 122 -4.99 -13.96 -5.12
C GLU A 122 -5.63 -13.24 -3.91
N PRO A 123 -4.92 -12.48 -3.05
CA PRO A 123 -5.56 -11.81 -1.93
C PRO A 123 -6.66 -10.81 -2.35
N TRP A 124 -6.45 -10.09 -3.45
CA TRP A 124 -7.45 -9.16 -3.98
C TRP A 124 -8.55 -9.89 -4.74
N LEU A 125 -8.20 -10.91 -5.54
CA LEU A 125 -9.17 -11.73 -6.28
C LEU A 125 -10.15 -12.43 -5.35
N SER A 126 -9.66 -13.07 -4.29
CA SER A 126 -10.48 -13.78 -3.31
C SER A 126 -11.40 -12.84 -2.53
N ALA A 127 -10.95 -11.63 -2.20
CA ALA A 127 -11.81 -10.63 -1.56
C ALA A 127 -12.92 -10.08 -2.50
N ARG A 128 -12.78 -10.26 -3.82
CA ARG A 128 -13.78 -9.87 -4.83
C ARG A 128 -14.59 -11.03 -5.38
N GLU A 129 -14.47 -12.22 -4.79
CA GLU A 129 -15.29 -13.36 -5.19
C GLU A 129 -16.78 -13.01 -5.12
N GLY A 130 -17.51 -13.23 -6.22
CA GLY A 130 -18.92 -12.88 -6.34
C GLY A 130 -19.24 -11.42 -6.72
N PHE A 131 -18.23 -10.60 -7.02
CA PHE A 131 -18.41 -9.23 -7.52
C PHE A 131 -18.04 -9.13 -9.00
N ASP A 132 -18.79 -8.33 -9.77
CA ASP A 132 -18.42 -8.00 -11.14
C ASP A 132 -17.16 -7.10 -11.20
N GLU A 133 -16.49 -7.05 -12.35
CA GLU A 133 -15.23 -6.32 -12.56
C GLU A 133 -15.29 -4.85 -12.07
N TYR A 134 -16.36 -4.13 -12.42
CA TYR A 134 -16.55 -2.72 -12.06
C TYR A 134 -17.48 -2.52 -10.86
N GLN A 135 -17.91 -3.60 -10.20
CA GLN A 135 -18.75 -3.48 -9.02
C GLN A 135 -17.93 -2.99 -7.83
N ARG A 136 -18.48 -2.03 -7.09
CA ARG A 136 -17.90 -1.55 -5.83
C ARG A 136 -17.79 -2.73 -4.87
N CYS A 137 -16.58 -2.97 -4.37
CA CYS A 137 -16.31 -3.94 -3.32
C CYS A 137 -15.49 -3.24 -2.23
N GLU A 138 -15.95 -3.36 -1.00
CA GLU A 138 -15.29 -2.82 0.20
C GLU A 138 -14.96 -3.93 1.20
N VAL A 139 -14.96 -5.18 0.74
CA VAL A 139 -14.57 -6.34 1.53
C VAL A 139 -13.10 -6.20 1.92
N GLU A 140 -12.82 -6.44 3.19
CA GLU A 140 -11.46 -6.44 3.72
C GLU A 140 -10.68 -7.64 3.19
N ILE A 141 -9.46 -7.38 2.72
CA ILE A 141 -8.54 -8.39 2.22
C ILE A 141 -7.94 -9.13 3.42
N SER A 142 -8.01 -10.46 3.39
CA SER A 142 -7.50 -11.32 4.47
C SER A 142 -5.98 -11.20 4.61
N GLU A 143 -5.51 -10.85 5.81
CA GLU A 143 -4.07 -10.82 6.12
C GLU A 143 -3.43 -12.19 6.16
N ASP A 144 -4.16 -13.21 6.62
CA ASP A 144 -3.70 -14.60 6.55
C ASP A 144 -3.44 -15.03 5.11
N LEU A 145 -4.27 -14.54 4.19
CA LEU A 145 -4.16 -14.82 2.77
C LEU A 145 -2.99 -14.05 2.14
N MET A 146 -2.84 -12.76 2.45
CA MET A 146 -1.65 -11.98 2.09
C MET A 146 -0.37 -12.68 2.56
N ARG A 147 -0.31 -13.06 3.85
CA ARG A 147 0.85 -13.77 4.43
C ARG A 147 1.18 -15.04 3.65
N LYS A 148 0.18 -15.90 3.39
CA LYS A 148 0.39 -17.16 2.66
C LYS A 148 0.84 -16.91 1.23
N TYR A 149 0.16 -16.02 0.52
CA TYR A 149 0.42 -15.73 -0.89
C TYR A 149 1.82 -15.14 -1.10
N TYR A 150 2.20 -14.11 -0.34
CA TYR A 150 3.51 -13.49 -0.46
C TYR A 150 4.62 -14.36 0.16
N GLY A 151 4.34 -15.08 1.25
CA GLY A 151 5.29 -16.01 1.85
C GLY A 151 5.69 -17.17 0.93
N ALA A 152 4.76 -17.67 0.10
CA ALA A 152 5.06 -18.70 -0.91
C ALA A 152 6.09 -18.24 -1.95
N ARG A 153 6.26 -16.93 -2.16
CA ARG A 153 7.24 -16.36 -3.11
C ARG A 153 8.66 -16.28 -2.57
N LEU A 154 8.84 -16.44 -1.26
CA LEU A 154 10.17 -16.47 -0.64
C LEU A 154 10.90 -17.81 -0.87
N GLN A 155 10.16 -18.83 -1.29
CA GLN A 155 10.67 -20.19 -1.50
C GLN A 155 10.87 -20.52 -3.00
N ALA A 156 10.61 -19.55 -3.88
CA ALA A 156 10.64 -19.71 -5.34
C ALA A 156 11.98 -19.25 -5.95
#